data_AF-A0A7S0D9Z7-F1
#
_entry.id   AF-A0A7S0D9Z7-F1
#
_cell.length_a   1.000
_cell.length_b   1.000
_cell.length_c   1.000
_cell.angle_alpha   90.00
_cell.angle_beta   90.00
_cell.angle_gamma   90.00
#
_symmetry.space_group_name_H-M   'P 1'
#
loop_
_entity.id
_entity.type
_entity.pdbx_description
1 polymer ?
#
loop_
_entity_poly.entity_id
_entity_poly.type
_entity_poly.pdbx_seq_one_letter_code
_entity_poly.pdbx_strand_id
1 'polypeptide(L)'
;DPLIFKGNLSIEILHCKHAATLNNVEVHVKVWEENSLKRSIGSSEVLSSKTNKQSAGPTGTVEWNRTLTFKDISVDSWIGISCRDSKLGIIGNTSISLRAIDRASASKETKSTTRS
;
A
#
# COMPACT_ATOMS: atom_id res chain seq x y z
N ASP A 1 20.32 -1.03 16.59
CA ASP A 1 19.82 -1.83 15.47
C ASP A 1 18.39 -1.49 15.14
N PRO A 2 18.07 -1.15 13.87
CA PRO A 2 16.69 -1.07 13.44
C PRO A 2 16.06 -2.47 13.49
N LEU A 3 14.84 -2.56 14.04
CA LEU A 3 14.04 -3.78 13.99
C LEU A 3 13.61 -4.02 12.55
N ILE A 4 14.31 -4.91 11.85
CA ILE A 4 13.97 -5.31 10.48
C ILE A 4 12.83 -6.32 10.54
N PHE A 5 11.75 -6.09 9.79
CA PHE A 5 10.72 -7.10 9.58
C PHE A 5 11.35 -8.22 8.73
N LYS A 6 11.71 -9.34 9.39
CA LYS A 6 12.21 -10.53 8.70
C LYS A 6 11.04 -11.34 8.16
N GLY A 7 10.38 -10.82 7.14
CA GLY A 7 9.24 -11.46 6.50
C GLY A 7 8.90 -10.80 5.17
N ASN A 8 8.05 -11.47 4.39
CA ASN A 8 7.48 -10.89 3.19
C ASN A 8 6.23 -10.09 3.58
N LEU A 9 6.18 -8.82 3.23
CA LEU A 9 4.94 -8.05 3.31
C LEU A 9 4.28 -8.03 1.95
N SER A 10 3.09 -8.62 1.86
CA SER A 10 2.28 -8.64 0.64
C SER A 10 1.11 -7.67 0.79
N ILE A 11 0.94 -6.78 -0.19
CA ILE A 11 -0.17 -5.83 -0.26
C ILE A 11 -0.96 -6.10 -1.52
N GLU A 12 -2.25 -6.36 -1.35
CA GLU A 12 -3.19 -6.50 -2.47
C GLU A 12 -3.86 -5.17 -2.77
N ILE A 13 -3.79 -4.75 -4.04
CA ILE A 13 -4.47 -3.55 -4.55
C ILE A 13 -5.64 -4.02 -5.41
N LEU A 14 -6.85 -3.89 -4.86
CA LEU A 14 -8.08 -4.32 -5.52
C LEU A 14 -8.51 -3.30 -6.57
N HIS A 15 -8.83 -2.07 -6.15
CA HIS A 15 -9.35 -1.05 -7.05
C HIS A 15 -9.05 0.39 -6.59
N CYS A 16 -9.11 1.32 -7.54
CA CYS A 16 -9.23 2.75 -7.29
C CYS A 16 -10.57 3.25 -7.83
N LYS A 17 -11.31 4.01 -7.02
CA LYS A 17 -12.60 4.62 -7.39
C LYS A 17 -12.55 6.13 -7.22
N HIS A 18 -13.06 6.86 -8.18
CA HIS A 18 -13.18 8.32 -8.13
C HIS A 18 -14.54 8.78 -8.67
N ALA A 19 -15.02 9.93 -8.21
CA ALA A 19 -16.31 10.51 -8.60
C ALA A 19 -16.33 11.16 -10.00
N ALA A 20 -15.26 10.96 -10.78
CA ALA A 20 -15.15 11.46 -12.15
C ALA A 20 -14.72 10.33 -13.08
N THR A 21 -14.97 10.50 -14.38
CA THR A 21 -14.41 9.62 -15.41
C THR A 21 -12.89 9.61 -15.32
N LEU A 22 -12.34 8.41 -15.17
CA LEU A 22 -10.90 8.19 -15.11
C LEU A 22 -10.32 8.11 -16.54
N ASN A 23 -9.02 8.32 -16.68
CA ASN A 23 -8.28 8.17 -17.92
C ASN A 23 -7.24 7.07 -17.70
N ASN A 24 -5.95 7.40 -17.79
CA ASN A 24 -4.90 6.48 -17.40
C ASN A 24 -4.64 6.63 -15.91
N VAL A 25 -5.03 5.62 -15.13
CA VAL A 25 -4.78 5.59 -13.70
C VAL A 25 -3.56 4.74 -13.43
N GLU A 26 -2.70 5.21 -12.54
CA GLU A 26 -1.54 4.49 -12.05
C GLU A 26 -1.59 4.42 -10.54
N VAL A 27 -1.31 3.24 -9.98
CA VAL A 27 -1.05 3.09 -8.55
C VAL A 27 0.44 3.10 -8.33
N HIS A 28 0.88 4.07 -7.55
CA HIS A 28 2.27 4.23 -7.13
C HIS A 28 2.38 3.80 -5.68
N VAL A 29 3.16 2.76 -5.41
CA VAL A 29 3.47 2.30 -4.05
C VAL A 29 4.92 2.67 -3.72
N LYS A 30 5.11 3.31 -2.57
CA LYS A 30 6.42 3.76 -2.07
C LYS A 30 6.60 3.38 -0.61
N VAL A 31 7.83 3.05 -0.23
CA VAL A 31 8.22 2.71 1.14
C VAL A 31 9.18 3.78 1.69
N TRP A 32 8.89 4.33 2.86
CA TRP A 32 9.59 5.46 3.49
C TRP A 32 10.00 5.13 4.92
N GLU A 33 11.12 5.65 5.42
CA GLU A 33 11.46 5.56 6.86
C GLU A 33 10.67 6.59 7.67
N GLU A 34 10.24 6.24 8.89
CA GLU A 34 9.50 7.13 9.82
C GLU A 34 10.25 8.45 10.10
N ASN A 35 11.59 8.44 10.11
CA ASN A 35 12.41 9.62 10.38
C ASN A 35 12.89 10.37 9.13
N SER A 36 12.47 9.92 7.94
CA SER A 36 12.89 10.49 6.67
C SER A 36 11.76 10.36 5.64
N LEU A 37 10.76 11.24 5.75
CA LEU A 37 9.73 11.45 4.71
C LEU A 37 10.31 11.84 3.34
N LYS A 38 11.64 12.06 3.24
CA LYS A 38 12.34 12.47 2.03
C LYS A 38 13.12 11.36 1.32
N ARG A 39 13.33 10.20 1.95
CA ARG A 39 14.16 9.12 1.38
C ARG A 39 13.36 7.83 1.25
N SER A 40 13.04 7.49 -0.01
CA SER A 40 12.51 6.16 -0.36
C SER A 40 13.59 5.13 -0.05
N ILE A 41 13.26 4.12 0.73
CA ILE A 41 14.19 3.07 1.18
C ILE A 41 13.97 1.74 0.47
N GLY A 42 12.90 1.62 -0.33
CA GLY A 42 12.55 0.38 -1.01
C GLY A 42 11.96 0.59 -2.39
N SER A 43 11.69 -0.55 -3.04
CA SER A 43 11.12 -0.68 -4.37
C SER A 43 9.90 0.22 -4.56
N SER A 44 9.95 1.10 -5.56
CA SER A 44 8.76 1.81 -6.02
C SER A 44 8.12 0.95 -7.10
N GLU A 45 6.91 0.47 -6.85
CA GLU A 45 6.15 -0.28 -7.85
C GLU A 45 5.05 0.61 -8.42
N VAL A 46 4.88 0.54 -9.74
CA VAL A 46 3.86 1.28 -10.48
C VAL A 46 2.98 0.28 -11.22
N LEU A 47 1.69 0.25 -10.87
CA LEU A 47 0.67 -0.52 -11.57
C LEU A 47 -0.14 0.41 -12.46
N SER A 48 -0.12 0.20 -13.78
CA SER A 48 -0.85 1.07 -14.74
C SER A 48 -2.20 0.48 -15.12
N SER A 49 -3.20 1.31 -15.39
CA SER A 49 -4.52 0.89 -15.89
C SER A 49 -4.48 0.41 -17.34
N LYS A 50 -3.41 0.71 -18.10
CA LYS A 50 -3.23 0.21 -19.47
C LYS A 50 -3.20 -1.32 -19.55
N THR A 51 -2.99 -2.00 -18.43
CA THR A 51 -3.00 -3.47 -18.33
C THR A 51 -4.32 -4.04 -17.80
N ASN A 52 -5.35 -3.22 -17.53
CA ASN A 52 -6.60 -3.66 -16.90
C ASN A 52 -7.86 -2.96 -17.43
N LYS A 53 -9.03 -3.52 -17.05
CA LYS A 53 -10.35 -3.02 -17.46
C LYS A 53 -10.73 -1.77 -16.65
N GLN A 54 -11.17 -0.74 -17.35
CA GLN A 54 -11.75 0.46 -16.77
C GLN A 54 -13.25 0.48 -17.05
N SER A 55 -14.05 0.84 -16.04
CA SER A 55 -15.48 1.08 -16.22
C SER A 55 -15.75 2.48 -16.77
N ALA A 56 -16.65 2.58 -17.76
CA ALA A 56 -17.16 3.85 -18.27
C ALA A 56 -18.42 4.26 -17.48
N GLY A 57 -18.41 5.42 -16.85
CA GLY A 57 -19.52 5.94 -16.03
C GLY A 57 -19.13 7.19 -15.23
N PRO A 58 -20.10 7.85 -14.56
CA PRO A 58 -19.83 9.07 -13.77
C PRO A 58 -18.88 8.80 -12.60
N THR A 59 -18.88 7.58 -12.07
CA THR A 59 -17.83 7.08 -11.18
C THR A 59 -16.89 6.18 -11.97
N GLY A 60 -15.64 6.58 -12.13
CA GLY A 60 -14.61 5.70 -12.66
C GLY A 60 -14.12 4.73 -11.59
N THR A 61 -14.10 3.45 -11.92
CA THR A 61 -13.40 2.41 -11.15
C THR A 61 -12.38 1.72 -12.04
N VAL A 62 -11.15 1.58 -11.56
CA VAL A 62 -10.07 0.77 -12.16
C VAL A 62 -9.69 -0.32 -11.18
N GLU A 63 -9.66 -1.56 -11.67
CA GLU A 63 -9.31 -2.75 -10.88
C GLU A 63 -7.93 -3.27 -11.26
N TRP A 64 -7.11 -3.67 -10.28
CA TRP A 64 -5.84 -4.33 -10.55
C TRP A 64 -5.82 -5.79 -10.13
N ASN A 65 -6.38 -6.11 -8.95
CA ASN A 65 -6.30 -7.44 -8.34
C ASN A 65 -4.86 -7.98 -8.39
N ARG A 66 -3.91 -7.14 -7.95
CA ARG A 66 -2.48 -7.43 -7.95
C ARG A 66 -1.94 -7.37 -6.54
N THR A 67 -1.11 -8.37 -6.22
CA THR A 67 -0.34 -8.43 -4.98
C THR A 67 1.08 -7.98 -5.25
N LEU A 68 1.53 -6.95 -4.52
CA LEU A 68 2.92 -6.52 -4.49
C LEU A 68 3.58 -7.09 -3.24
N THR A 69 4.80 -7.62 -3.38
CA THR A 69 5.52 -8.25 -2.26
C THR A 69 6.84 -7.54 -2.04
N PHE A 70 7.03 -7.05 -0.82
CA PHE A 70 8.23 -6.35 -0.41
C PHE A 70 9.02 -7.20 0.57
N LYS A 71 10.35 -7.21 0.41
CA LYS A 71 11.31 -7.93 1.25
C LYS A 71 12.16 -6.95 2.03
N ASP A 72 12.62 -7.39 3.20
CA ASP A 72 13.62 -6.70 4.02
C ASP A 72 13.25 -5.25 4.40
N ILE A 73 11.98 -4.98 4.70
CA ILE A 73 11.52 -3.66 5.14
C ILE A 73 11.70 -3.51 6.66
N SER A 74 12.16 -2.34 7.12
CA SER A 74 12.20 -2.00 8.55
C SER A 74 10.78 -1.83 9.13
N VAL A 75 10.54 -2.31 10.36
CA VAL A 75 9.26 -2.12 11.09
C VAL A 75 8.94 -0.63 11.31
N ASP A 76 9.97 0.21 11.34
CA ASP A 76 9.84 1.66 11.45
C ASP A 76 9.57 2.34 10.09
N SER A 77 9.14 1.59 9.09
CA SER A 77 8.80 2.12 7.77
C SER A 77 7.30 2.39 7.63
N TRP A 78 6.98 3.25 6.66
CA TRP A 78 5.65 3.52 6.16
C TRP A 78 5.53 3.04 4.73
N ILE A 79 4.33 2.61 4.35
CA ILE A 79 3.98 2.34 2.96
C ILE A 79 2.95 3.36 2.53
N GLY A 80 3.29 4.15 1.52
CA GLY A 80 2.38 5.07 0.87
C GLY A 80 1.86 4.46 -0.42
N ILE A 81 0.54 4.47 -0.60
CA ILE A 81 -0.13 4.05 -1.82
C ILE A 81 -0.84 5.28 -2.37
N SER A 82 -0.57 5.66 -3.61
CA SER A 82 -1.24 6.78 -4.27
C SER A 82 -1.78 6.36 -5.63
N CYS A 83 -3.03 6.69 -5.88
CA CYS A 83 -3.66 6.54 -7.18
C CYS A 83 -3.57 7.88 -7.91
N ARG A 84 -3.06 7.84 -9.14
CA ARG A 84 -2.84 9.02 -9.97
C ARG A 84 -3.54 8.84 -11.30
N ASP A 85 -4.36 9.79 -11.69
CA ASP A 85 -4.90 9.89 -13.02
C ASP A 85 -4.05 10.83 -13.88
N SER A 86 -3.84 10.50 -15.15
CA SER A 86 -3.02 11.29 -16.08
C SER A 86 -3.50 12.73 -16.30
N LYS A 87 -4.79 13.03 -16.04
CA LYS A 87 -5.37 14.38 -16.18
C LYS A 87 -5.72 15.02 -14.85
N LEU A 88 -6.20 14.25 -13.88
CA LEU A 88 -6.64 14.77 -12.58
C LEU A 88 -5.52 14.84 -11.54
N GLY A 89 -4.35 14.26 -11.79
CA GLY A 89 -3.26 14.19 -10.82
C GLY A 89 -3.57 13.15 -9.74
N ILE A 90 -3.25 13.44 -8.47
CA ILE A 90 -3.51 12.52 -7.37
C ILE A 90 -5.02 12.52 -7.06
N ILE A 91 -5.66 11.38 -7.28
CA ILE A 91 -7.11 11.19 -7.06
C ILE A 91 -7.42 10.48 -5.73
N GLY A 92 -6.39 9.92 -5.07
CA GLY A 92 -6.51 9.30 -3.77
C GLY A 92 -5.16 8.85 -3.25
N ASN A 93 -4.97 8.90 -1.94
CA ASN A 93 -3.80 8.35 -1.28
C ASN A 93 -4.20 7.69 0.04
N THR A 94 -3.37 6.76 0.48
CA THR A 94 -3.43 6.18 1.82
C THR A 94 -2.02 5.81 2.26
N SER A 95 -1.80 5.74 3.56
CA SER A 95 -0.55 5.29 4.12
C SER A 95 -0.77 4.32 5.27
N ILE A 96 0.16 3.39 5.42
CA ILE A 96 0.13 2.35 6.46
C ILE A 96 1.46 2.38 7.18
N SER A 97 1.42 2.48 8.52
CA SER A 97 2.60 2.31 9.38
C SER A 97 2.84 0.83 9.62
N LEU A 98 4.04 0.33 9.33
CA LEU A 98 4.36 -1.09 9.55
C LEU A 98 4.44 -1.45 11.04
N ARG A 99 4.82 -0.50 11.89
CA ARG A 99 4.75 -0.65 13.35
C ARG A 99 3.33 -0.95 13.84
N ALA A 100 2.30 -0.40 13.19
CA ALA A 100 0.91 -0.70 13.53
C ALA A 100 0.51 -2.15 13.17
N ILE A 101 1.05 -2.70 12.07
CA ILE A 101 0.82 -4.09 11.64
C ILE A 101 1.51 -5.07 12.58
N ASP A 102 2.76 -4.80 12.97
CA ASP A 102 3.52 -5.65 13.88
C ASP A 102 2.81 -5.79 15.24
N ARG A 103 2.34 -4.67 15.81
CA ARG A 103 1.53 -4.66 17.04
C ARG A 103 0.21 -5.42 16.89
N ALA A 104 -0.48 -5.26 15.76
CA ALA A 104 -1.73 -5.98 15.49
C ALA A 104 -1.50 -7.49 15.34
N SER A 105 -0.36 -7.89 14.79
CA SER A 105 0.05 -9.29 14.66
C SER A 105 0.39 -9.91 16.02
N ALA A 106 1.16 -9.20 16.84
CA ALA A 106 1.53 -9.64 18.19
C ALA A 106 0.29 -9.78 19.13
N SER A 107 -0.75 -8.96 18.92
CA SER A 107 -1.96 -8.99 19.74
C SER A 107 -2.81 -10.26 19.58
N LYS A 108 -2.55 -11.12 18.58
CA LYS A 108 -3.31 -12.37 18.38
C LYS A 108 -2.73 -13.58 19.10
N GLU A 109 -1.50 -13.52 19.62
CA GLU A 109 -0.88 -14.64 20.34
C GLU A 109 -1.15 -14.63 21.85
N THR A 110 -1.83 -13.61 22.40
CA THR A 110 -1.99 -13.47 23.85
C THR A 110 -3.42 -13.74 24.32
N LYS A 111 -3.91 -14.98 24.25
CA LYS A 111 -5.03 -15.43 25.11
C LYS A 111 -5.18 -16.97 25.19
N SER A 112 -4.22 -17.63 25.83
CA SER A 112 -4.43 -18.96 26.43
C SER A 112 -3.29 -19.27 27.41
N THR A 113 -3.33 -18.63 28.57
CA THR A 113 -2.56 -19.10 29.73
C THR A 113 -3.34 -18.72 30.96
N THR A 114 -4.43 -19.45 31.20
CA THR A 114 -5.07 -19.49 32.50
C THR A 114 -4.06 -20.12 33.46
N ARG A 115 -3.50 -19.31 34.35
CA ARG A 115 -2.65 -19.78 35.45
C ARG A 115 -3.55 -20.45 36.50
N SER A 116 -3.29 -21.74 36.68
CA SER A 116 -3.41 -22.58 37.90
C SER A 116 -4.63 -22.38 38.79
#